data_AF-A0A379MP06-F1
#
_entry.id   AF-A0A379MP06-F1
#
_cell.length_a   1.000
_cell.length_b   1.000
_cell.length_c   1.000
_cell.angle_alpha   90.00
_cell.angle_beta   90.00
_cell.angle_gamma   90.00
#
_symmetry.space_group_name_H-M   'P 1'
#
loop_
_entity.id
_entity.type
_entity.pdbx_description
1 polymer ?
#
loop_
_entity_poly.entity_id
_entity_poly.type
_entity_poly.pdbx_seq_one_letter_code
_entity_poly.pdbx_strand_id
1 'polypeptide(L)'
;MIDDLIRMLAHCLVPGRFSTIPVRRSPGRVAGIRGRLILCAISVSLLLTACHSGPKAIPEGTMRSIMRDMLVSQSVLQVDKSALDGMRIDSVEVQTAILGKYGYTMDDFRFTVREMSMRKSNPLANILSGVAADIKYSRVGAEGRYKEQLRIDSIAQTRTSDTVFTSDTVLRGKLDGYRIAYAGPEPADSSVPAGTYRIAFEYSTGSHARSYTKSVRAKRTERSGKTTESTLWLPTAKDTVGYEEEISVGGNVKLLEMTLSEIVRRDLPADTCYLTDIRLVHVLPVRLARRQLFEQLTGFPEQLYLYYEKRYFDSLQTSGGPVPPFAGR
;
A
#
# COMPACT_ATOMS: atom_id res chain seq x y z
N MET A 1 -7.80 9.69 -25.02
CA MET A 1 -7.04 8.43 -24.79
C MET A 1 -6.37 7.90 -26.05
N ILE A 2 -6.98 8.01 -27.24
CA ILE A 2 -6.31 7.69 -28.53
C ILE A 2 -5.51 8.90 -29.05
N ASP A 3 -5.99 10.12 -28.83
CA ASP A 3 -5.29 11.35 -29.27
C ASP A 3 -3.95 11.61 -28.56
N ASP A 4 -3.78 11.15 -27.32
CA ASP A 4 -2.50 11.25 -26.59
C ASP A 4 -1.44 10.28 -27.13
N LEU A 5 -1.87 9.16 -27.71
CA LEU A 5 -0.97 8.18 -28.35
C LEU A 5 -0.38 8.74 -29.65
N ILE A 6 -1.15 9.56 -30.38
CA ILE A 6 -0.74 10.20 -31.64
C ILE A 6 0.24 11.36 -31.38
N ARG A 7 0.03 12.13 -30.30
CA ARG A 7 0.95 13.21 -29.91
C ARG A 7 2.32 12.72 -29.44
N MET A 8 2.39 11.54 -28.82
CA MET A 8 3.65 10.97 -28.34
C MET A 8 4.54 10.44 -29.48
N LEU A 9 3.93 9.99 -30.59
CA LEU A 9 4.66 9.48 -31.77
C LEU A 9 5.24 10.59 -32.67
N ALA A 10 4.70 11.81 -32.60
CA ALA A 10 5.12 12.93 -33.46
C ALA A 10 6.44 13.58 -33.03
N HIS A 11 6.86 13.45 -31.77
CA HIS A 11 8.06 14.13 -31.24
C HIS A 11 9.39 13.41 -31.50
N CYS A 12 9.40 12.23 -32.13
CA CYS A 12 10.62 11.43 -32.34
C CYS A 12 11.25 11.56 -33.73
N LEU A 13 10.77 12.46 -34.60
CA LEU A 13 11.24 12.59 -35.99
C LEU A 13 11.84 13.98 -36.26
N VAL A 14 13.11 14.17 -35.89
CA VAL A 14 13.96 15.25 -36.45
C VAL A 14 15.39 14.70 -36.66
N PRO A 15 15.96 14.72 -37.89
CA PRO A 15 17.34 14.31 -38.11
C PRO A 15 18.29 15.52 -38.07
N GLY A 16 19.28 15.47 -37.18
CA GLY A 16 20.38 16.44 -37.11
C GLY A 16 21.66 15.92 -37.77
N ARG A 17 22.17 16.68 -38.75
CA ARG A 17 23.49 16.54 -39.40
C ARG A 17 24.63 16.94 -38.46
N PHE A 18 25.76 16.22 -38.50
CA PHE A 18 27.16 16.66 -38.31
C PHE A 18 28.05 15.48 -38.77
N SER A 19 29.31 15.54 -39.24
CA SER A 19 30.23 16.55 -39.77
C SER A 19 31.51 15.75 -40.08
N THR A 20 32.06 15.84 -41.29
CA THR A 20 33.28 15.13 -41.70
C THR A 20 34.54 15.78 -41.11
N ILE A 21 35.44 14.98 -40.54
CA ILE A 21 36.76 15.42 -40.04
C ILE A 21 37.83 14.99 -41.05
N PRO A 22 38.78 15.86 -41.49
CA PRO A 22 39.85 15.46 -42.40
C PRO A 22 41.07 14.95 -41.61
N VAL A 23 41.60 13.79 -42.01
CA VAL A 23 42.84 13.22 -41.46
C VAL A 23 44.02 13.56 -42.38
N ARG A 24 44.97 14.30 -41.82
CA ARG A 24 46.24 14.73 -42.44
C ARG A 24 47.24 13.56 -42.42
N ARG A 25 47.78 13.17 -43.58
CA ARG A 25 48.87 12.19 -43.71
C ARG A 25 50.24 12.86 -43.53
N SER A 26 51.14 12.21 -42.79
CA SER A 26 52.58 12.28 -43.03
C SER A 26 53.23 10.91 -42.79
N PRO A 27 54.33 10.56 -43.48
CA PRO A 27 54.82 9.20 -43.60
C PRO A 27 55.98 8.91 -42.64
N GLY A 28 56.09 7.66 -42.17
CA GLY A 28 57.21 7.25 -41.31
C GLY A 28 57.32 5.74 -41.08
N ARG A 29 58.14 5.12 -41.92
CA ARG A 29 58.96 3.89 -41.73
C ARG A 29 58.30 2.54 -41.44
N VAL A 30 58.72 1.62 -42.31
CA VAL A 30 58.46 0.18 -42.38
C VAL A 30 59.41 -0.56 -41.45
N ALA A 31 58.88 -1.37 -40.52
CA ALA A 31 59.44 -2.67 -40.12
C ALA A 31 58.55 -3.28 -39.01
N GLY A 32 57.99 -4.47 -39.24
CA GLY A 32 57.28 -5.28 -38.21
C GLY A 32 55.76 -5.39 -38.34
N ILE A 33 55.17 -5.00 -39.47
CA ILE A 33 53.72 -4.75 -39.58
C ILE A 33 52.90 -6.01 -39.91
N ARG A 34 53.47 -7.07 -40.50
CA ARG A 34 52.65 -8.19 -41.02
C ARG A 34 51.96 -9.06 -39.94
N GLY A 35 52.56 -9.28 -38.78
CA GLY A 35 51.94 -10.08 -37.70
C GLY A 35 50.94 -9.31 -36.85
N ARG A 36 51.24 -8.04 -36.53
CA ARG A 36 50.38 -7.18 -35.70
C ARG A 36 49.17 -6.63 -36.48
N LEU A 37 49.30 -6.38 -37.77
CA LEU A 37 48.17 -5.89 -38.58
C LEU A 37 47.12 -7.00 -38.83
N ILE A 38 47.53 -8.27 -38.92
CA ILE A 38 46.60 -9.41 -39.04
C ILE A 38 45.88 -9.67 -37.71
N LEU A 39 46.60 -9.62 -36.58
CA LEU A 39 45.98 -9.73 -35.24
C LEU A 39 45.03 -8.57 -34.93
N CYS A 40 45.39 -7.34 -35.29
CA CYS A 40 44.50 -6.18 -35.19
C CYS A 40 43.33 -6.25 -36.18
N ALA A 41 43.52 -6.75 -37.40
CA ALA A 41 42.43 -6.93 -38.35
C ALA A 41 41.44 -8.00 -37.87
N ILE A 42 41.92 -9.11 -37.32
CA ILE A 42 41.07 -10.17 -36.74
C ILE A 42 40.36 -9.67 -35.47
N SER A 43 41.04 -8.94 -34.58
CA SER A 43 40.40 -8.38 -33.39
C SER A 43 39.36 -7.30 -33.73
N VAL A 44 39.64 -6.45 -34.73
CA VAL A 44 38.67 -5.46 -35.25
C VAL A 44 37.51 -6.16 -35.97
N SER A 45 37.75 -7.28 -36.67
CA SER A 45 36.69 -8.10 -37.28
C SER A 45 35.79 -8.75 -36.23
N LEU A 46 36.38 -9.30 -35.15
CA LEU A 46 35.65 -9.88 -34.01
C LEU A 46 34.90 -8.82 -33.19
N LEU A 47 35.45 -7.61 -33.05
CA LEU A 47 34.78 -6.46 -32.42
C LEU A 47 33.64 -5.91 -33.30
N LEU A 48 33.80 -5.90 -34.64
CA LEU A 48 32.76 -5.49 -35.58
C LEU A 48 31.60 -6.49 -35.66
N THR A 49 31.85 -7.79 -35.43
CA THR A 49 30.77 -8.80 -35.29
C THR A 49 30.04 -8.73 -33.94
N ALA A 50 30.64 -8.12 -32.91
CA ALA A 50 30.01 -7.92 -31.60
C ALA A 50 29.18 -6.62 -31.53
N CYS A 51 29.46 -5.63 -32.40
CA CYS A 51 28.80 -4.32 -32.39
C CYS A 51 27.64 -4.15 -33.39
N HIS A 52 27.22 -5.20 -34.09
CA HIS A 52 26.06 -5.15 -34.99
C HIS A 52 24.90 -6.00 -34.48
N SER A 53 24.48 -5.75 -33.24
CA SER A 53 23.18 -6.20 -32.78
C SER A 53 22.20 -5.06 -33.03
N GLY A 54 21.59 -5.03 -34.22
CA GLY A 54 20.45 -4.15 -34.48
C GLY A 54 19.32 -4.42 -33.47
N PRO A 55 18.33 -3.52 -33.37
CA PRO A 55 17.22 -3.68 -32.44
C PRO A 55 16.56 -5.05 -32.65
N LYS A 56 16.40 -5.79 -31.55
CA LYS A 56 15.90 -7.16 -31.53
C LYS A 56 14.38 -7.16 -31.66
N ALA A 57 13.85 -7.89 -32.64
CA ALA A 57 12.40 -8.05 -32.78
C ALA A 57 11.81 -8.87 -31.62
N ILE A 58 10.78 -8.33 -30.97
CA ILE A 58 10.07 -9.01 -29.87
C ILE A 58 8.99 -9.94 -30.45
N PRO A 59 8.96 -11.24 -30.10
CA PRO A 59 7.90 -12.15 -30.51
C PRO A 59 6.51 -11.73 -29.99
N GLU A 60 5.45 -11.97 -30.75
CA GLU A 60 4.08 -11.52 -30.40
C GLU A 60 3.60 -11.98 -29.01
N GLY A 61 3.87 -13.23 -28.62
CA GLY A 61 3.51 -13.73 -27.29
C GLY A 61 4.28 -13.05 -26.14
N THR A 62 5.55 -12.71 -26.37
CA THR A 62 6.36 -11.96 -25.41
C THR A 62 5.90 -10.50 -25.35
N MET A 63 5.55 -9.91 -26.51
CA MET A 63 5.00 -8.56 -26.60
C MET A 63 3.68 -8.44 -25.82
N ARG A 64 2.80 -9.44 -25.92
CA ARG A 64 1.58 -9.54 -25.11
C ARG A 64 1.89 -9.54 -23.61
N SER A 65 2.85 -10.33 -23.18
CA SER A 65 3.24 -10.40 -21.75
C SER A 65 3.82 -9.06 -21.26
N ILE A 66 4.70 -8.44 -22.05
CA ILE A 66 5.28 -7.12 -21.75
C ILE A 66 4.17 -6.06 -21.64
N MET A 67 3.29 -5.97 -22.64
CA MET A 67 2.20 -4.99 -22.64
C MET A 67 1.25 -5.19 -21.46
N ARG A 68 0.96 -6.44 -21.08
CA ARG A 68 0.18 -6.75 -19.87
C ARG A 68 0.86 -6.21 -18.61
N ASP A 69 2.14 -6.52 -18.40
CA ASP A 69 2.89 -6.08 -17.22
C ASP A 69 3.01 -4.54 -17.19
N MET A 70 3.20 -3.89 -18.34
CA MET A 70 3.20 -2.43 -18.47
C MET A 70 1.84 -1.80 -18.10
N LEU A 71 0.73 -2.37 -18.58
CA LEU A 71 -0.61 -1.85 -18.28
C LEU A 71 -0.99 -2.05 -16.82
N VAL A 72 -0.68 -3.22 -16.25
CA VAL A 72 -0.95 -3.53 -14.84
C VAL A 72 -0.10 -2.64 -13.93
N SER A 73 1.19 -2.52 -14.18
CA SER A 73 2.07 -1.64 -13.38
C SER A 73 1.64 -0.17 -13.45
N GLN A 74 1.26 0.32 -14.63
CA GLN A 74 0.75 1.68 -14.78
C GLN A 74 -0.53 1.91 -13.96
N SER A 75 -1.43 0.92 -13.92
CA SER A 75 -2.64 1.01 -13.11
C SER A 75 -2.35 1.06 -11.60
N VAL A 76 -1.38 0.28 -11.13
CA VAL A 76 -0.93 0.29 -9.72
C VAL A 76 -0.32 1.64 -9.37
N LEU A 77 0.59 2.15 -10.21
CA LEU A 77 1.20 3.47 -10.00
C LEU A 77 0.19 4.60 -10.03
N GLN A 78 -0.88 4.50 -10.81
CA GLN A 78 -1.93 5.50 -10.85
C GLN A 78 -2.76 5.51 -9.55
N VAL A 79 -3.03 4.35 -8.97
CA VAL A 79 -3.69 4.23 -7.66
C VAL A 79 -2.78 4.73 -6.54
N ASP A 80 -1.50 4.39 -6.57
CA ASP A 80 -0.57 4.78 -5.52
C ASP A 80 -0.14 6.25 -5.62
N LYS A 81 -0.21 6.91 -6.79
CA LYS A 81 0.09 8.34 -6.93
C LYS A 81 -0.84 9.24 -6.10
N SER A 82 -2.03 8.80 -5.72
CA SER A 82 -2.89 9.54 -4.78
C SER A 82 -2.52 9.30 -3.30
N ALA A 83 -1.73 8.26 -3.01
CA ALA A 83 -1.26 7.90 -1.66
C ALA A 83 0.23 8.24 -1.42
N LEU A 84 1.05 8.30 -2.48
CA LEU A 84 2.47 8.64 -2.48
C LEU A 84 2.64 10.13 -2.77
N ASP A 85 2.20 10.96 -1.82
CA ASP A 85 2.41 12.40 -1.85
C ASP A 85 3.94 12.68 -1.80
N GLY A 86 4.55 12.92 -2.96
CA GLY A 86 5.94 13.39 -3.09
C GLY A 86 6.93 12.48 -3.83
N MET A 87 6.62 11.22 -4.12
CA MET A 87 7.54 10.33 -4.87
C MET A 87 7.16 10.29 -6.35
N ARG A 88 7.87 11.07 -7.17
CA ARG A 88 7.70 11.07 -8.63
C ARG A 88 8.37 9.84 -9.25
N ILE A 89 7.68 8.70 -9.23
CA ILE A 89 8.10 7.54 -10.01
C ILE A 89 7.93 7.88 -11.50
N ASP A 90 9.04 7.88 -12.25
CA ASP A 90 9.01 8.08 -13.69
C ASP A 90 8.47 6.82 -14.37
N SER A 91 7.43 6.97 -15.17
CA SER A 91 6.85 5.88 -15.96
C SER A 91 7.85 5.26 -16.92
N VAL A 92 8.83 6.03 -17.42
CA VAL A 92 9.85 5.51 -18.34
C VAL A 92 10.79 4.55 -17.61
N GLU A 93 11.18 4.87 -16.38
CA GLU A 93 12.02 4.00 -15.55
C GLU A 93 11.32 2.67 -15.25
N VAL A 94 10.02 2.71 -14.93
CA VAL A 94 9.25 1.49 -14.70
C VAL A 94 9.10 0.66 -15.98
N GLN A 95 8.79 1.28 -17.11
CA GLN A 95 8.65 0.57 -18.38
C GLN A 95 9.99 -0.03 -18.86
N THR A 96 11.10 0.68 -18.66
CA THR A 96 12.44 0.16 -18.98
C THR A 96 12.84 -1.00 -18.09
N ALA A 97 12.53 -0.95 -16.78
CA ALA A 97 12.74 -2.07 -15.87
C ALA A 97 11.90 -3.31 -16.27
N ILE A 98 10.64 -3.11 -16.67
CA ILE A 98 9.79 -4.19 -17.17
C ILE A 98 10.37 -4.80 -18.44
N LEU A 99 10.81 -3.99 -19.41
CA LEU A 99 11.47 -4.50 -20.62
C LEU A 99 12.75 -5.28 -20.28
N GLY A 100 13.53 -4.78 -19.32
CA GLY A 100 14.74 -5.44 -18.81
C GLY A 100 14.47 -6.82 -18.22
N LYS A 101 13.35 -7.01 -17.50
CA LYS A 101 12.90 -8.33 -17.00
C LYS A 101 12.72 -9.36 -18.13
N TYR A 102 12.36 -8.91 -19.33
CA TYR A 102 12.21 -9.77 -20.51
C TYR A 102 13.46 -9.80 -21.41
N GLY A 103 14.54 -9.10 -21.03
CA GLY A 103 15.79 -9.05 -21.78
C GLY A 103 15.73 -8.16 -23.04
N TYR A 104 14.88 -7.14 -23.02
CA TYR A 104 14.73 -6.17 -24.11
C TYR A 104 15.00 -4.74 -23.65
N THR A 105 15.37 -3.89 -24.59
CA THR A 105 15.56 -2.45 -24.38
C THR A 105 14.37 -1.65 -24.90
N MET A 106 14.33 -0.35 -24.58
CA MET A 106 13.30 0.56 -25.10
C MET A 106 13.39 0.70 -26.62
N ASP A 107 14.59 0.62 -27.20
CA ASP A 107 14.79 0.72 -28.65
C ASP A 107 14.26 -0.53 -29.37
N ASP A 108 14.44 -1.72 -28.81
CA ASP A 108 13.85 -2.97 -29.30
C ASP A 108 12.32 -2.92 -29.34
N PHE A 109 11.74 -2.37 -28.27
CA PHE A 109 10.29 -2.20 -28.16
C PHE A 109 9.77 -1.21 -29.22
N ARG A 110 10.38 -0.03 -29.35
CA ARG A 110 10.01 0.98 -30.35
C ARG A 110 10.13 0.44 -31.77
N PHE A 111 11.22 -0.28 -32.06
CA PHE A 111 11.42 -0.94 -33.34
C PHE A 111 10.32 -1.95 -33.62
N THR A 112 10.00 -2.81 -32.65
CA THR A 112 8.99 -3.86 -32.83
C THR A 112 7.58 -3.29 -33.00
N VAL A 113 7.20 -2.26 -32.23
CA VAL A 113 5.90 -1.59 -32.40
C VAL A 113 5.79 -0.99 -33.79
N ARG A 114 6.85 -0.33 -34.28
CA ARG A 114 6.89 0.25 -35.63
C ARG A 114 6.71 -0.81 -36.70
N GLU A 115 7.48 -1.91 -36.63
CA GLU A 115 7.36 -3.07 -37.51
C GLU A 115 5.93 -3.64 -37.53
N MET A 116 5.36 -3.88 -36.35
CA MET A 116 4.02 -4.43 -36.20
C MET A 116 2.92 -3.49 -36.71
N SER A 117 3.10 -2.17 -36.56
CA SER A 117 2.15 -1.16 -37.05
C SER A 117 2.08 -1.08 -38.58
N MET A 118 3.15 -1.43 -39.29
CA MET A 118 3.21 -1.40 -40.76
C MET A 118 2.65 -2.68 -41.40
N ARG A 119 2.41 -3.73 -40.61
CA ARG A 119 1.92 -5.01 -41.13
C ARG A 119 0.42 -4.95 -41.42
N LYS A 120 0.02 -5.39 -42.62
CA LYS A 120 -1.39 -5.45 -43.08
C LYS A 120 -2.29 -6.29 -42.16
N SER A 121 -1.74 -7.26 -41.44
CA SER A 121 -2.47 -8.15 -40.52
C SER A 121 -2.88 -7.51 -39.19
N ASN A 122 -2.46 -6.26 -38.92
CA ASN A 122 -2.71 -5.53 -37.67
C ASN A 122 -2.46 -6.40 -36.40
N PRO A 123 -1.25 -6.96 -36.22
CA PRO A 123 -0.94 -7.83 -35.09
C PRO A 123 -1.10 -7.14 -33.73
N LEU A 124 -0.95 -5.81 -33.66
CA LEU A 124 -1.13 -5.04 -32.43
C LEU A 124 -2.54 -5.16 -31.86
N ALA A 125 -3.58 -5.11 -32.69
CA ALA A 125 -4.97 -5.25 -32.24
C ALA A 125 -5.25 -6.64 -31.64
N ASN A 126 -4.67 -7.69 -32.25
CA ASN A 126 -4.78 -9.06 -31.74
C ASN A 126 -4.03 -9.23 -30.41
N ILE A 127 -2.83 -8.67 -30.32
CA ILE A 127 -2.03 -8.65 -29.07
C ILE A 127 -2.82 -7.94 -27.97
N LEU A 128 -3.34 -6.74 -28.22
CA LEU A 128 -4.12 -5.95 -27.26
C LEU A 128 -5.38 -6.69 -26.78
N SER A 129 -6.10 -7.35 -27.70
CA SER A 129 -7.27 -8.18 -27.36
C SER A 129 -6.86 -9.35 -26.46
N GLY A 130 -5.72 -9.96 -26.75
CA GLY A 130 -5.12 -10.98 -25.91
C GLY A 130 -4.74 -10.47 -24.52
N VAL A 131 -4.12 -9.30 -24.43
CA VAL A 131 -3.77 -8.66 -23.14
C VAL A 131 -5.02 -8.43 -22.29
N ALA A 132 -6.09 -7.91 -22.90
CA ALA A 132 -7.36 -7.69 -22.19
C ALA A 132 -7.92 -8.99 -21.61
N ALA A 133 -7.86 -10.09 -22.37
CA ALA A 133 -8.29 -11.41 -21.91
C ALA A 133 -7.41 -11.93 -20.75
N ASP A 134 -6.09 -11.76 -20.83
CA ASP A 134 -5.17 -12.19 -19.77
C ASP A 134 -5.40 -11.41 -18.47
N ILE A 135 -5.60 -10.10 -18.57
CA ILE A 135 -5.93 -9.25 -17.42
C ILE A 135 -7.23 -9.72 -16.78
N LYS A 136 -8.27 -9.95 -17.59
CA LYS A 136 -9.56 -10.46 -17.12
C LYS A 136 -9.41 -11.80 -16.39
N TYR A 137 -8.62 -12.72 -16.93
CA TYR A 137 -8.38 -14.02 -16.29
C TYR A 137 -7.62 -13.88 -14.97
N SER A 138 -6.54 -13.10 -14.92
CA SER A 138 -5.83 -12.87 -13.65
C SER A 138 -6.66 -12.16 -12.60
N ARG A 139 -7.56 -11.28 -13.03
CA ARG A 139 -8.43 -10.53 -12.12
C ARG A 139 -9.28 -11.46 -11.28
N VAL A 140 -9.88 -12.50 -11.89
CA VAL A 140 -10.71 -13.47 -11.16
C VAL A 140 -9.91 -14.18 -10.06
N GLY A 141 -8.69 -14.63 -10.39
CA GLY A 141 -7.81 -15.26 -9.40
C GLY A 141 -7.33 -14.30 -8.30
N ALA A 142 -7.01 -13.05 -8.68
CA ALA A 142 -6.61 -12.01 -7.73
C ALA A 142 -7.76 -11.59 -6.80
N GLU A 143 -8.97 -11.44 -7.32
CA GLU A 143 -10.17 -11.15 -6.53
C GLU A 143 -10.49 -12.26 -5.52
N GLY A 144 -10.32 -13.52 -5.91
CA GLY A 144 -10.45 -14.66 -4.99
C GLY A 144 -9.48 -14.56 -3.81
N ARG A 145 -8.18 -14.39 -4.10
CA ARG A 145 -7.13 -14.22 -3.08
C ARG A 145 -7.35 -12.99 -2.21
N TYR A 146 -7.81 -11.88 -2.80
CA TYR A 146 -8.12 -10.65 -2.07
C TYR A 146 -9.28 -10.86 -1.08
N LYS A 147 -10.34 -11.56 -1.48
CA LYS A 147 -11.46 -11.90 -0.58
C LYS A 147 -11.02 -12.80 0.56
N GLU A 148 -10.18 -13.79 0.29
CA GLU A 148 -9.58 -14.63 1.32
C GLU A 148 -8.73 -13.81 2.29
N GLN A 149 -7.93 -12.88 1.77
CA GLN A 149 -7.12 -11.97 2.59
C GLN A 149 -7.99 -11.09 3.49
N LEU A 150 -9.06 -10.50 2.96
CA LEU A 150 -10.01 -9.71 3.74
C LEU A 150 -10.67 -10.54 4.84
N ARG A 151 -10.98 -11.82 4.56
CA ARG A 151 -11.54 -12.73 5.57
C ARG A 151 -10.54 -13.00 6.69
N ILE A 152 -9.27 -13.24 6.35
CA ILE A 152 -8.20 -13.42 7.35
C ILE A 152 -8.04 -12.16 8.19
N ASP A 153 -8.08 -10.99 7.55
CA ASP A 153 -7.92 -9.70 8.23
C ASP A 153 -9.07 -9.42 9.19
N SER A 154 -10.30 -9.70 8.78
CA SER A 154 -11.48 -9.61 9.65
C SER A 154 -11.37 -10.56 10.84
N ILE A 155 -10.99 -11.83 10.62
CA ILE A 155 -10.78 -12.80 11.70
C ILE A 155 -9.68 -12.33 12.66
N ALA A 156 -8.58 -11.81 12.12
CA ALA A 156 -7.47 -11.29 12.92
C ALA A 156 -7.93 -10.16 13.82
N GLN A 157 -8.59 -9.14 13.26
CA GLN A 157 -9.10 -8.01 14.04
C GLN A 157 -10.10 -8.44 15.11
N THR A 158 -11.04 -9.34 14.81
CA THR A 158 -12.01 -9.83 15.78
C THR A 158 -11.36 -10.65 16.90
N ARG A 159 -10.32 -11.44 16.61
CA ARG A 159 -9.65 -12.27 17.62
C ARG A 159 -8.68 -11.49 18.49
N THR A 160 -8.05 -10.46 17.95
CA THR A 160 -7.06 -9.67 18.67
C THR A 160 -7.64 -8.39 19.27
N SER A 161 -8.91 -8.06 19.00
CA SER A 161 -9.55 -6.91 19.60
C SER A 161 -9.75 -7.15 21.10
N ASP A 162 -9.42 -6.13 21.91
CA ASP A 162 -9.51 -6.20 23.36
C ASP A 162 -10.67 -5.33 23.87
N THR A 163 -11.49 -5.86 24.78
CA THR A 163 -12.60 -5.10 25.36
C THR A 163 -12.09 -4.33 26.57
N VAL A 164 -11.86 -3.05 26.36
CA VAL A 164 -11.25 -2.15 27.34
C VAL A 164 -12.25 -1.70 28.41
N PHE A 165 -13.51 -1.51 28.01
CA PHE A 165 -14.59 -1.15 28.93
C PHE A 165 -15.85 -1.89 28.52
N THR A 166 -16.58 -2.40 29.51
CA THR A 166 -17.89 -3.02 29.35
C THR A 166 -18.77 -2.58 30.52
N SER A 167 -20.02 -2.24 30.21
CA SER A 167 -21.05 -1.94 31.19
C SER A 167 -22.41 -2.44 30.71
N ASP A 168 -22.94 -3.43 31.40
CA ASP A 168 -24.28 -4.00 31.15
C ASP A 168 -25.40 -3.17 31.78
N THR A 169 -25.06 -2.02 32.38
CA THR A 169 -26.01 -1.17 33.08
C THR A 169 -27.01 -0.55 32.12
N VAL A 170 -28.30 -0.77 32.36
CA VAL A 170 -29.37 -0.04 31.68
C VAL A 170 -29.41 1.38 32.19
N LEU A 171 -28.94 2.33 31.40
CA LEU A 171 -29.03 3.74 31.73
C LEU A 171 -30.38 4.28 31.24
N ARG A 172 -31.17 4.81 32.16
CA ARG A 172 -32.50 5.37 31.88
C ARG A 172 -32.56 6.85 32.27
N GLY A 173 -33.03 7.69 31.36
CA GLY A 173 -33.32 9.09 31.64
C GLY A 173 -32.35 10.05 30.96
N LYS A 174 -31.93 11.10 31.69
CA LYS A 174 -31.02 12.12 31.18
C LYS A 174 -29.63 11.49 30.95
N LEU A 175 -29.05 11.69 29.77
CA LEU A 175 -27.72 11.17 29.45
C LEU A 175 -26.59 12.00 30.05
N ASP A 176 -26.89 13.26 30.34
CA ASP A 176 -25.93 14.25 30.79
C ASP A 176 -25.38 13.88 32.18
N GLY A 177 -24.13 13.42 32.21
CA GLY A 177 -23.44 12.99 33.42
C GLY A 177 -22.72 11.64 33.32
N TYR A 178 -23.02 10.82 32.31
CA TYR A 178 -22.30 9.58 32.09
C TYR A 178 -20.99 9.83 31.37
N ARG A 179 -19.89 9.39 32.00
CA ARG A 179 -18.53 9.57 31.51
C ARG A 179 -17.75 8.27 31.65
N ILE A 180 -17.16 7.83 30.56
CA ILE A 180 -16.21 6.72 30.51
C ILE A 180 -14.83 7.35 30.28
N ALA A 181 -13.87 7.06 31.15
CA ALA A 181 -12.52 7.58 31.05
C ALA A 181 -11.53 6.41 30.99
N TYR A 182 -10.72 6.37 29.94
CA TYR A 182 -9.71 5.35 29.73
C TYR A 182 -8.33 5.97 29.55
N ALA A 183 -7.37 5.53 30.36
CA ALA A 183 -6.00 6.06 30.42
C ALA A 183 -4.92 5.01 30.10
N GLY A 184 -5.29 3.88 29.51
CA GLY A 184 -4.38 2.77 29.24
C GLY A 184 -4.36 1.69 30.33
N PRO A 185 -3.74 0.52 30.04
CA PRO A 185 -3.72 -0.63 30.96
C PRO A 185 -2.64 -0.53 32.06
N GLU A 186 -1.55 0.22 31.84
CA GLU A 186 -0.44 0.31 32.80
C GLU A 186 -0.41 1.65 33.56
N PRO A 187 -0.19 1.63 34.88
CA PRO A 187 -0.17 2.83 35.73
C PRO A 187 1.11 3.66 35.57
N ALA A 188 2.21 3.08 35.08
CA ALA A 188 3.51 3.75 35.00
C ALA A 188 3.65 4.68 33.79
N ASP A 189 2.94 4.38 32.69
CA ASP A 189 3.06 5.10 31.42
C ASP A 189 1.69 5.45 30.81
N SER A 190 0.68 5.65 31.68
CA SER A 190 -0.76 5.83 31.40
C SER A 190 -1.05 6.67 30.16
N SER A 191 -0.98 5.98 29.03
CA SER A 191 -1.20 6.47 27.70
C SER A 191 -2.11 5.47 27.03
N VAL A 192 -3.05 6.00 26.28
CA VAL A 192 -4.00 5.20 25.53
C VAL A 192 -3.23 4.59 24.36
N PRO A 193 -3.19 3.25 24.21
CA PRO A 193 -2.54 2.63 23.07
C PRO A 193 -3.01 3.23 21.75
N ALA A 194 -2.09 3.47 20.82
CA ALA A 194 -2.47 3.94 19.49
C ALA A 194 -3.32 2.87 18.78
N GLY A 195 -4.31 3.29 18.02
CA GLY A 195 -5.16 2.39 17.25
C GLY A 195 -6.58 2.91 17.07
N THR A 196 -7.45 2.00 16.66
CA THR A 196 -8.87 2.30 16.48
C THR A 196 -9.63 1.83 17.70
N TYR A 197 -10.44 2.70 18.27
CA TYR A 197 -11.33 2.38 19.38
C TYR A 197 -12.76 2.39 18.87
N ARG A 198 -13.44 1.27 19.04
CA ARG A 198 -14.81 1.09 18.60
C ARG A 198 -15.72 1.20 19.81
N ILE A 199 -16.59 2.20 19.82
CA ILE A 199 -17.68 2.26 20.79
C ILE A 199 -18.88 1.54 20.20
N ALA A 200 -19.46 0.65 20.98
CA ALA A 200 -20.70 -0.03 20.65
C ALA A 200 -21.66 0.06 21.83
N PHE A 201 -22.94 0.28 21.56
CA PHE A 201 -24.01 0.18 22.55
C PHE A 201 -25.35 0.01 21.85
N GLU A 202 -26.33 -0.49 22.58
CA GLU A 202 -27.72 -0.48 22.15
C GLU A 202 -28.44 0.70 22.78
N TYR A 203 -29.29 1.37 21.99
CA TYR A 203 -30.10 2.47 22.52
C TYR A 203 -31.50 2.49 21.93
N SER A 204 -32.43 3.03 22.72
CA SER A 204 -33.76 3.40 22.27
C SER A 204 -34.15 4.74 22.86
N THR A 205 -35.08 5.42 22.18
CA THR A 205 -35.55 6.75 22.54
C THR A 205 -37.05 6.71 22.78
N GLY A 206 -37.53 7.48 23.76
CA GLY A 206 -38.95 7.53 24.08
C GLY A 206 -39.80 8.14 22.96
N SER A 207 -41.12 7.96 23.04
CA SER A 207 -42.08 8.44 22.02
C SER A 207 -42.03 9.95 21.76
N HIS A 208 -41.52 10.74 22.70
CA HIS A 208 -41.37 12.20 22.59
C HIS A 208 -39.92 12.63 22.32
N ALA A 209 -39.02 11.68 22.02
CA ALA A 209 -37.64 12.00 21.75
C ALA A 209 -37.48 12.76 20.44
N ARG A 210 -36.58 13.74 20.46
CA ARG A 210 -36.25 14.57 19.31
C ARG A 210 -34.96 14.09 18.66
N SER A 211 -34.88 14.24 17.34
CA SER A 211 -33.67 13.89 16.62
C SER A 211 -32.53 14.81 17.00
N TYR A 212 -31.33 14.23 17.15
CA TYR A 212 -30.08 14.96 17.36
C TYR A 212 -30.07 15.89 18.59
N THR A 213 -30.82 15.56 19.64
CA THR A 213 -30.69 16.21 20.95
C THR A 213 -29.69 15.51 21.85
N LYS A 214 -29.44 14.23 21.59
CA LYS A 214 -28.52 13.37 22.35
C LYS A 214 -27.27 13.12 21.54
N SER A 215 -26.12 13.12 22.18
CA SER A 215 -24.84 12.88 21.51
C SER A 215 -23.83 12.18 22.40
N VAL A 216 -22.96 11.42 21.74
CA VAL A 216 -21.73 10.87 22.32
C VAL A 216 -20.61 11.84 21.99
N ARG A 217 -19.89 12.30 23.00
CA ARG A 217 -18.72 13.15 22.82
C ARG A 217 -17.48 12.36 23.16
N ALA A 218 -16.63 12.13 22.16
CA ALA A 218 -15.33 11.51 22.36
C ALA A 218 -14.27 12.61 22.44
N LYS A 219 -13.71 12.79 23.62
CA LYS A 219 -12.65 13.75 23.92
C LYS A 219 -11.33 13.01 24.07
N ARG A 220 -10.34 13.42 23.27
CA ARG A 220 -8.97 12.93 23.32
C ARG A 220 -8.10 14.02 23.93
N THR A 221 -7.39 13.68 25.01
CA THR A 221 -6.44 14.59 25.65
C THR A 221 -5.04 14.08 25.39
N GLU A 222 -4.24 14.86 24.67
CA GLU A 222 -2.85 14.56 24.39
C GLU A 222 -1.96 14.81 25.61
N ARG A 223 -0.75 14.23 25.60
CA ARG A 223 0.29 14.49 26.61
C ARG A 223 0.70 15.97 26.65
N SER A 224 0.57 16.68 25.53
CA SER A 224 0.79 18.13 25.41
C SER A 224 -0.27 18.98 26.13
N GLY A 225 -1.38 18.39 26.59
CA GLY A 225 -2.54 19.08 27.13
C GLY A 225 -3.55 19.55 26.06
N LYS A 226 -3.23 19.38 24.76
CA LYS A 226 -4.17 19.67 23.68
C LYS A 226 -5.34 18.69 23.73
N THR A 227 -6.56 19.22 23.65
CA THR A 227 -7.78 18.43 23.62
C THR A 227 -8.44 18.50 22.26
N THR A 228 -8.82 17.35 21.71
CA THR A 228 -9.62 17.26 20.49
C THR A 228 -10.92 16.52 20.82
N GLU A 229 -12.05 17.12 20.49
CA GLU A 229 -13.37 16.56 20.76
C GLU A 229 -14.11 16.30 19.45
N SER A 230 -14.71 15.12 19.33
CA SER A 230 -15.64 14.76 18.27
C SER A 230 -17.01 14.49 18.87
N THR A 231 -18.02 15.19 18.37
CA THR A 231 -19.41 15.01 18.79
C THR A 231 -20.15 14.21 17.75
N LEU A 232 -20.82 13.15 18.20
CA LEU A 232 -21.58 12.22 17.38
C LEU A 232 -23.03 12.29 17.81
N TRP A 233 -23.91 12.73 16.92
CA TRP A 233 -25.32 12.92 17.24
C TRP A 233 -26.10 11.62 17.04
N LEU A 234 -26.92 11.28 18.04
CA LEU A 234 -27.77 10.10 18.00
C LEU A 234 -29.11 10.46 17.33
N PRO A 235 -29.53 9.72 16.30
CA PRO A 235 -30.87 9.86 15.75
C PRO A 235 -31.92 9.31 16.72
N THR A 236 -33.20 9.61 16.46
CA THR A 236 -34.30 8.99 17.21
C THR A 236 -34.47 7.54 16.80
N ALA A 237 -34.51 6.64 17.78
CA ALA A 237 -34.76 5.22 17.60
C ALA A 237 -36.02 4.84 18.39
N LYS A 238 -37.07 4.38 17.72
CA LYS A 238 -38.31 3.92 18.38
C LYS A 238 -38.13 2.56 19.04
N ASP A 239 -37.39 1.69 18.37
CA ASP A 239 -36.99 0.37 18.85
C ASP A 239 -35.55 0.40 19.35
N THR A 240 -35.11 -0.67 20.01
CA THR A 240 -33.70 -0.84 20.38
C THR A 240 -32.85 -1.03 19.13
N VAL A 241 -31.91 -0.10 18.90
CA VAL A 241 -31.01 -0.10 17.74
C VAL A 241 -29.57 -0.12 18.23
N GLY A 242 -28.74 -0.95 17.60
CA GLY A 242 -27.29 -0.96 17.81
C GLY A 242 -26.64 0.29 17.20
N TYR A 243 -25.82 0.95 17.99
CA TYR A 243 -24.94 2.02 17.54
C TYR A 243 -23.49 1.54 17.62
N GLU A 244 -22.73 1.83 16.57
CA GLU A 244 -21.31 1.50 16.49
C GLU A 244 -20.56 2.62 15.80
N GLU A 245 -19.46 3.07 16.39
CA GLU A 245 -18.62 4.13 15.83
C GLU A 245 -17.14 3.85 16.11
N GLU A 246 -16.29 4.19 15.14
CA GLU A 246 -14.84 4.04 15.25
C GLU A 246 -14.14 5.38 15.49
N ILE A 247 -13.25 5.39 16.45
CA ILE A 247 -12.47 6.56 16.87
C ILE A 247 -10.99 6.23 16.67
N SER A 248 -10.32 6.98 15.81
CA SER A 248 -8.87 6.86 15.63
C SER A 248 -8.11 7.60 16.74
N VAL A 249 -7.20 6.91 17.42
CA VAL A 249 -6.38 7.43 18.51
C VAL A 249 -4.90 7.33 18.13
N GLY A 250 -4.20 8.46 18.16
CA GLY A 250 -2.76 8.53 17.92
C GLY A 250 -1.92 8.20 19.16
N GLY A 251 -0.63 7.94 18.98
CA GLY A 251 0.27 7.49 20.06
C GLY A 251 0.59 8.50 21.17
N ASN A 252 0.12 9.74 21.07
CA ASN A 252 0.38 10.79 22.07
C ASN A 252 -0.83 11.07 22.98
N VAL A 253 -1.88 10.25 22.91
CA VAL A 253 -3.10 10.43 23.70
C VAL A 253 -2.91 9.85 25.11
N LYS A 254 -3.08 10.71 26.11
CA LYS A 254 -2.99 10.33 27.53
C LYS A 254 -4.32 9.81 28.06
N LEU A 255 -5.43 10.43 27.64
CA LEU A 255 -6.76 10.12 28.14
C LEU A 255 -7.76 10.15 26.98
N LEU A 256 -8.52 9.06 26.87
CA LEU A 256 -9.70 8.96 26.03
C LEU A 256 -10.92 9.03 26.94
N GLU A 257 -11.76 10.03 26.73
CA GLU A 257 -12.96 10.27 27.51
C GLU A 257 -14.18 10.24 26.59
N MET A 258 -15.20 9.50 26.99
CA MET A 258 -16.46 9.41 26.29
C MET A 258 -17.56 9.91 27.21
N THR A 259 -18.19 11.01 26.82
CA THR A 259 -19.24 11.64 27.61
C THR A 259 -20.53 11.60 26.84
N LEU A 260 -21.56 11.04 27.46
CA LEU A 260 -22.91 11.12 26.92
C LEU A 260 -23.51 12.47 27.31
N SER A 261 -24.02 13.18 26.33
CA SER A 261 -24.53 14.54 26.52
C SER A 261 -25.90 14.71 25.87
N GLU A 262 -26.64 15.68 26.40
CA GLU A 262 -27.97 16.01 25.93
C GLU A 262 -28.16 17.52 25.89
N ILE A 263 -28.73 18.04 24.80
CA ILE A 263 -29.14 19.45 24.73
C ILE A 263 -30.37 19.63 25.60
N VAL A 264 -30.20 20.28 26.75
CA VAL A 264 -31.30 20.63 27.63
C VAL A 264 -31.99 21.90 27.13
N ARG A 265 -33.31 21.83 26.92
CA ARG A 265 -34.17 23.01 26.73
C ARG A 265 -35.04 23.18 27.97
N ARG A 266 -34.98 24.34 28.62
CA ARG A 266 -35.65 24.60 29.90
C ARG A 266 -37.18 24.51 29.81
N ASP A 267 -37.74 24.71 28.63
CA ASP A 267 -39.19 24.80 28.40
C ASP A 267 -39.86 23.46 28.06
N LEU A 268 -39.09 22.36 27.99
CA LEU A 268 -39.56 21.05 27.55
C LEU A 268 -39.09 19.94 28.50
N PRO A 269 -39.88 18.87 28.68
CA PRO A 269 -39.47 17.72 29.46
C PRO A 269 -38.23 17.05 28.84
N ALA A 270 -37.41 16.42 29.68
CA ALA A 270 -36.23 15.69 29.23
C ALA A 270 -36.63 14.48 28.38
N ASP A 271 -35.93 14.26 27.27
CA ASP A 271 -36.20 13.12 26.40
C ASP A 271 -35.72 11.85 27.12
N THR A 272 -36.54 10.82 27.25
CA THR A 272 -36.08 9.56 27.84
C THR A 272 -35.25 8.78 26.83
N CYS A 273 -34.06 8.35 27.22
CA CYS A 273 -33.25 7.39 26.48
C CYS A 273 -32.97 6.17 27.35
N TYR A 274 -32.91 5.02 26.69
CA TYR A 274 -32.44 3.78 27.26
C TYR A 274 -31.14 3.42 26.54
N LEU A 275 -30.11 3.11 27.30
CA LEU A 275 -28.79 2.71 26.82
C LEU A 275 -28.38 1.42 27.52
N THR A 276 -27.94 0.44 26.76
CA THR A 276 -27.57 -0.89 27.24
C THR A 276 -26.31 -1.39 26.53
N ASP A 277 -25.61 -2.33 27.17
CA ASP A 277 -24.46 -3.04 26.60
C ASP A 277 -23.37 -2.09 26.05
N ILE A 278 -22.93 -1.15 26.90
CA ILE A 278 -21.93 -0.16 26.49
C ILE A 278 -20.56 -0.81 26.49
N ARG A 279 -19.93 -0.87 25.32
CA ARG A 279 -18.64 -1.49 25.09
C ARG A 279 -17.68 -0.51 24.42
N LEU A 280 -16.45 -0.49 24.91
CA LEU A 280 -15.32 0.14 24.25
C LEU A 280 -14.30 -0.95 23.90
N VAL A 281 -14.13 -1.18 22.61
CA VAL A 281 -13.25 -2.23 22.08
C VAL A 281 -12.06 -1.58 21.38
N HIS A 282 -10.85 -1.93 21.81
CA HIS A 282 -9.63 -1.56 21.11
C HIS A 282 -9.39 -2.53 19.95
N VAL A 283 -9.40 -1.99 18.74
CA VAL A 283 -9.14 -2.73 17.50
C VAL A 283 -7.74 -2.38 17.01
N LEU A 284 -6.91 -3.41 16.91
CA LEU A 284 -5.55 -3.27 16.40
C LEU A 284 -5.55 -2.98 14.90
N PRO A 285 -4.57 -2.20 14.39
CA PRO A 285 -4.32 -2.08 12.97
C PRO A 285 -4.16 -3.45 12.31
N VAL A 286 -4.74 -3.65 11.11
CA VAL A 286 -4.81 -4.95 10.41
C VAL A 286 -3.48 -5.69 10.38
N ARG A 287 -2.37 -4.97 10.10
CA ARG A 287 -1.03 -5.56 10.05
C ARG A 287 -0.59 -6.16 11.39
N LEU A 288 -0.83 -5.43 12.49
CA LEU A 288 -0.49 -5.88 13.84
C LEU A 288 -1.42 -7.01 14.29
N ALA A 289 -2.73 -6.89 14.00
CA ALA A 289 -3.71 -7.93 14.27
C ALA A 289 -3.34 -9.24 13.57
N ARG A 290 -2.97 -9.19 12.28
CA ARG A 290 -2.54 -10.37 11.52
C ARG A 290 -1.29 -11.01 12.10
N ARG A 291 -0.28 -10.20 12.45
CA ARG A 291 0.95 -10.66 13.09
C ARG A 291 0.66 -11.39 14.40
N GLN A 292 -0.15 -10.79 15.26
CA GLN A 292 -0.52 -11.36 16.55
C GLN A 292 -1.38 -12.63 16.39
N LEU A 293 -2.32 -12.65 15.43
CA LEU A 293 -3.09 -13.86 15.12
C LEU A 293 -2.16 -15.00 14.64
N PHE A 294 -1.20 -14.68 13.76
CA PHE A 294 -0.23 -15.66 13.26
C PHE A 294 0.63 -16.23 14.41
N GLU A 295 1.09 -15.36 15.30
CA GLU A 295 1.82 -15.74 16.52
C GLU A 295 1.00 -16.66 17.41
N GLN A 296 -0.28 -16.37 17.61
CA GLN A 296 -1.18 -17.22 18.41
C GLN A 296 -1.43 -18.59 17.77
N LEU A 297 -1.56 -18.66 16.44
CA LEU A 297 -1.85 -19.91 15.72
C LEU A 297 -0.63 -20.81 15.59
N THR A 298 0.55 -20.24 15.37
CA THR A 298 1.78 -20.99 15.10
C THR A 298 2.67 -21.14 16.32
N GLY A 299 2.51 -20.30 17.34
CA GLY A 299 3.43 -20.17 18.47
C GLY A 299 4.74 -19.48 18.11
N PHE A 300 4.90 -19.01 16.87
CA PHE A 300 6.11 -18.37 16.39
C PHE A 300 5.84 -16.95 15.88
N PRO A 301 6.76 -16.00 16.10
CA PRO A 301 6.70 -14.71 15.43
C PRO A 301 6.80 -14.87 13.92
N GLU A 302 6.08 -14.01 13.19
CA GLU A 302 6.02 -13.98 11.72
C GLU A 302 7.43 -13.93 11.08
N GLN A 303 8.39 -13.37 11.81
CA GLN A 303 9.80 -13.31 11.43
C GLN A 303 10.62 -14.41 12.12
N LEU A 304 10.32 -15.67 11.78
CA LEU A 304 11.05 -16.86 12.26
C LEU A 304 12.58 -16.68 12.16
N TYR A 305 13.06 -16.11 11.06
CA TYR A 305 14.49 -15.82 10.87
C TYR A 305 15.05 -14.93 11.99
N LEU A 306 14.43 -13.77 12.25
CA LEU A 306 14.87 -12.83 13.27
C LEU A 306 14.72 -13.42 14.68
N TYR A 307 13.73 -14.28 14.91
CA TYR A 307 13.56 -14.99 16.18
C TYR A 307 14.69 -15.98 16.44
N TYR A 308 15.05 -16.82 15.46
CA TYR A 308 16.16 -17.77 15.60
C TYR A 308 17.51 -17.08 15.63
N GLU A 309 17.70 -16.03 14.85
CA GLU A 309 18.91 -15.21 14.86
C GLU A 309 19.11 -14.53 16.22
N LYS A 310 18.06 -13.91 16.79
CA LYS A 310 18.09 -13.37 18.15
C LYS A 310 18.42 -14.45 19.18
N ARG A 311 17.73 -15.59 19.14
CA ARG A 311 17.95 -16.70 20.09
C ARG A 311 19.37 -17.28 19.98
N TYR A 312 19.91 -17.34 18.78
CA TYR A 312 21.31 -17.72 18.51
C TYR A 312 22.28 -16.71 19.15
N PHE A 313 22.09 -15.41 18.92
CA PHE A 313 22.92 -14.37 19.54
C PHE A 313 22.81 -14.34 21.08
N ASP A 314 21.60 -14.48 21.63
CA ASP A 314 21.38 -14.56 23.07
C ASP A 314 22.08 -15.81 23.66
N SER A 315 22.07 -16.94 22.95
CA SER A 315 22.81 -18.14 23.37
C SER A 315 24.33 -17.98 23.29
N LEU A 316 24.84 -17.23 22.31
CA LEU A 316 26.28 -16.92 22.20
C LEU A 316 26.74 -16.00 23.33
N GLN A 317 25.92 -15.01 23.70
CA GLN A 317 26.18 -14.14 24.84
C GLN A 317 26.17 -14.92 26.16
N THR A 318 25.24 -15.86 26.33
CA THR A 318 25.15 -16.72 27.52
C THR A 318 26.29 -17.74 27.60
N SER A 319 26.82 -18.19 26.46
CA SER A 319 27.92 -19.16 26.39
C SER A 319 29.32 -18.53 26.26
N GLY A 320 29.43 -17.20 26.26
CA GLY A 320 30.70 -16.48 26.15
C GLY A 320 31.40 -16.64 24.80
N GLY A 321 30.68 -17.08 23.76
CA GLY A 321 31.24 -17.30 22.43
C GLY A 321 31.39 -16.00 21.63
N PRO A 322 32.41 -15.87 20.75
CA PRO A 322 32.57 -14.71 19.90
C PRO A 322 31.40 -14.58 18.92
N VAL A 323 30.80 -13.38 18.86
CA VAL A 323 29.72 -13.07 17.92
C VAL A 323 30.30 -12.91 16.51
N PRO A 324 29.88 -13.71 15.51
CA PRO A 324 30.36 -13.55 14.14
C PRO A 324 29.88 -12.21 13.55
N PRO A 325 30.67 -11.56 12.68
CA PRO A 325 30.31 -10.27 12.10
C PRO A 325 29.03 -10.37 11.28
N PHE A 326 28.14 -9.38 11.47
CA PHE A 326 26.87 -9.22 10.78
C PHE A 326 27.11 -9.16 9.25
N ALA A 327 26.83 -10.26 8.54
CA ALA A 327 26.77 -10.25 7.08
C ALA A 327 25.40 -9.69 6.68
N GLY A 328 25.32 -8.35 6.60
CA GLY A 328 24.12 -7.66 6.12
C GLY A 328 23.71 -8.17 4.73
N ARG A 329 22.41 -8.40 4.57
CA ARG A 329 21.75 -8.53 3.27
C ARG A 329 20.88 -7.30 3.04
#